data_AF-A0A1S4D941-F1
#
_entry.id   AF-A0A1S4D941-F1
#
_cell.length_a   1.000
_cell.length_b   1.000
_cell.length_c   1.000
_cell.angle_alpha   90.00
_cell.angle_beta   90.00
_cell.angle_gamma   90.00
#
_symmetry.space_group_name_H-M   'P 1'
#
loop_
_entity.id
_entity.type
_entity.pdbx_description
1 polymer ?
#
loop_
_entity_poly.entity_id
_entity_poly.type
_entity_poly.pdbx_seq_one_letter_code
_entity_poly.pdbx_strand_id
1 'polypeptide(L)'
;MEASKVIDTPISTDTRLDMDESRSPVNQTMYRGIIGSFLYLTTSRHDIVLSVGQCARFQSNPKESHLKATKRILTYLKGTHDMVLYYPSGDNFNLIGYVDADYVGYLMDRKSTSGMANFLGSCLIS
;
A
#
# COMPACT_ATOMS: atom_id res chain seq x y z
N MET A 1 -19.28 -9.03 -2.54
CA MET A 1 -18.51 -7.95 -1.87
C MET A 1 -19.37 -7.10 -0.92
N GLU A 2 -20.69 -7.28 -0.87
CA GLU A 2 -21.58 -6.43 -0.07
C GLU A 2 -21.49 -6.68 1.45
N ALA A 3 -21.24 -7.92 1.89
CA ALA A 3 -21.18 -8.30 3.31
C ALA A 3 -19.75 -8.40 3.93
N SER A 4 -18.78 -7.62 3.45
CA SER A 4 -17.42 -7.61 4.04
C SER A 4 -17.34 -6.59 5.18
N LYS A 5 -16.92 -7.03 6.38
CA LYS A 5 -16.66 -6.16 7.53
C LYS A 5 -15.59 -5.13 7.18
N VAL A 6 -15.84 -3.87 7.52
CA VAL A 6 -14.88 -2.77 7.35
C VAL A 6 -13.62 -3.04 8.17
N ILE A 7 -12.47 -2.67 7.62
CA ILE A 7 -11.15 -2.79 8.25
C ILE A 7 -10.53 -1.40 8.26
N ASP A 8 -9.92 -1.02 9.38
CA ASP A 8 -9.38 0.34 9.58
C ASP A 8 -7.95 0.53 9.05
N THR A 9 -7.28 -0.56 8.67
CA THR A 9 -5.90 -0.53 8.16
C THR A 9 -5.75 -1.32 6.86
N PRO A 10 -5.07 -0.76 5.83
CA PRO A 10 -4.90 -1.42 4.53
C PRO A 10 -4.05 -2.69 4.62
N ILE A 11 -3.14 -2.74 5.58
CA ILE A 11 -2.32 -3.90 5.93
C ILE A 11 -2.16 -3.97 7.46
N SER A 12 -2.03 -5.18 8.02
CA SER A 12 -1.75 -5.31 9.47
C SER A 12 -0.26 -5.12 9.72
N THR A 13 0.10 -4.56 10.88
CA THR A 13 1.49 -4.33 11.33
C THR A 13 2.32 -5.61 11.38
N ASP A 14 1.68 -6.75 11.65
CA ASP A 14 2.34 -8.06 11.73
C ASP A 14 2.32 -8.82 10.40
N THR A 15 1.66 -8.25 9.38
CA THR A 15 1.53 -8.92 8.08
C THR A 15 2.88 -8.86 7.35
N ARG A 16 3.53 -10.02 7.25
CA ARG A 16 4.73 -10.22 6.45
C ARG A 16 4.35 -11.03 5.22
N LEU A 17 4.40 -10.40 4.05
CA LEU A 17 4.29 -11.10 2.77
C LEU A 17 5.64 -11.73 2.45
N ASP A 18 5.63 -13.03 2.15
CA ASP A 18 6.78 -13.80 1.72
C ASP A 18 6.49 -14.47 0.37
N MET A 19 7.42 -15.24 -0.20
CA MET A 19 7.19 -15.88 -1.51
C MET A 19 6.06 -16.92 -1.50
N ASP A 20 5.68 -17.41 -0.32
CA ASP A 20 4.64 -18.41 -0.05
C ASP A 20 4.60 -19.54 -1.09
N GLU A 21 5.75 -20.19 -1.30
CA GLU A 21 5.92 -21.18 -2.37
C GLU A 21 4.95 -22.35 -2.25
N SER A 22 4.58 -22.69 -1.01
CA SER A 22 3.65 -23.76 -0.66
C SER A 22 2.21 -23.50 -1.10
N ARG A 23 1.81 -22.23 -1.26
CA ARG A 23 0.45 -21.88 -1.68
C ARG A 23 0.24 -22.02 -3.18
N SER A 24 -1.03 -22.22 -3.54
CA SER A 24 -1.50 -22.23 -4.91
C SER A 24 -1.19 -20.91 -5.62
N PRO A 25 -0.78 -20.99 -6.90
CA PRO A 25 -0.56 -19.81 -7.72
C PRO A 25 -1.89 -19.11 -8.05
N VAL A 26 -1.82 -17.79 -8.21
CA VAL A 26 -2.96 -16.96 -8.64
C VAL A 26 -2.75 -16.54 -10.10
N ASN A 27 -3.83 -16.31 -10.83
CA ASN A 27 -3.76 -15.81 -12.20
C ASN A 27 -3.00 -14.47 -12.26
N GLN A 28 -1.87 -14.47 -12.97
CA GLN A 28 -0.96 -13.31 -13.03
C GLN A 28 -1.61 -12.08 -13.65
N THR A 29 -2.37 -12.24 -14.73
CA THR A 29 -3.02 -11.14 -15.44
C THR A 29 -4.07 -10.47 -14.57
N MET A 30 -4.90 -11.26 -13.87
CA MET A 30 -5.85 -10.74 -12.89
C MET A 30 -5.12 -9.97 -11.79
N TYR A 31 -4.09 -10.55 -11.20
CA TYR A 31 -3.37 -9.94 -10.10
C TYR A 31 -2.72 -8.61 -10.51
N ARG A 32 -2.06 -8.57 -11.68
CA ARG A 32 -1.48 -7.34 -12.24
C ARG A 32 -2.52 -6.28 -12.52
N GLY A 33 -3.71 -6.66 -13.00
CA GLY A 33 -4.84 -5.75 -13.16
C GLY A 33 -5.23 -5.08 -11.85
N ILE A 34 -5.35 -5.85 -10.76
CA ILE A 34 -5.66 -5.33 -9.42
C ILE A 34 -4.57 -4.36 -8.94
N ILE A 35 -3.29 -4.75 -9.07
CA ILE A 35 -2.17 -3.89 -8.67
C ILE A 35 -2.14 -2.60 -9.49
N GLY A 36 -2.39 -2.65 -10.80
CA GLY A 36 -2.47 -1.48 -11.66
C GLY A 36 -3.58 -0.51 -11.21
N SER A 37 -4.76 -1.03 -10.89
CA SER A 37 -5.86 -0.20 -10.35
C SER A 37 -5.49 0.46 -9.02
N PHE A 38 -4.78 -0.24 -8.14
CA PHE A 38 -4.31 0.35 -6.89
C PHE A 38 -3.23 1.41 -7.08
N LEU A 39 -2.29 1.20 -8.00
CA LEU A 39 -1.26 2.19 -8.33
C LEU A 39 -1.88 3.49 -8.89
N TYR A 40 -3.02 3.39 -9.57
CA TYR A 40 -3.77 4.58 -9.94
C TYR A 40 -4.32 5.31 -8.71
N LEU A 41 -4.93 4.57 -7.77
CA LEU A 41 -5.49 5.15 -6.54
C LEU A 41 -4.44 5.78 -5.62
N THR A 42 -3.19 5.29 -5.62
CA THR A 42 -2.13 5.87 -4.77
C THR A 42 -1.86 7.35 -5.04
N THR A 43 -2.26 7.87 -6.21
CA THR A 43 -2.15 9.31 -6.55
C THR A 43 -3.06 10.20 -5.69
N SER A 44 -4.20 9.69 -5.24
CA SER A 44 -5.15 10.41 -4.39
C SER A 44 -5.28 9.80 -2.98
N ARG A 45 -4.77 8.58 -2.79
CA ARG A 45 -4.81 7.79 -1.55
C ARG A 45 -3.40 7.38 -1.13
N HIS A 46 -2.67 8.34 -0.57
CA HIS A 46 -1.29 8.11 -0.09
C HIS A 46 -1.22 7.08 1.06
N ASP A 47 -2.31 6.95 1.82
CA ASP A 47 -2.49 6.01 2.93
C ASP A 47 -2.35 4.53 2.54
N ILE A 48 -2.49 4.18 1.25
CA ILE A 48 -2.33 2.80 0.77
C ILE A 48 -1.00 2.52 0.06
N VAL A 49 -0.14 3.53 -0.18
CA VAL A 49 1.09 3.42 -0.99
C VAL A 49 1.98 2.27 -0.53
N LEU A 50 2.27 2.20 0.77
CA LEU A 50 3.11 1.15 1.34
C LEU A 50 2.51 -0.25 1.11
N SER A 51 1.22 -0.40 1.37
CA SER A 51 0.52 -1.69 1.28
C SER A 51 0.48 -2.21 -0.16
N VAL A 52 0.22 -1.31 -1.11
CA VAL A 52 0.21 -1.60 -2.54
C VAL A 52 1.63 -1.94 -3.02
N GLY A 53 2.63 -1.17 -2.59
CA GLY A 53 4.04 -1.40 -2.92
C GLY A 53 4.53 -2.77 -2.47
N GLN A 54 4.13 -3.23 -1.28
CA GLN A 54 4.46 -4.59 -0.81
C GLN A 54 3.80 -5.67 -1.68
N CYS A 55 2.53 -5.51 -2.05
CA CYS A 55 1.82 -6.47 -2.91
C CYS A 55 2.42 -6.52 -4.32
N ALA A 56 2.80 -5.36 -4.89
CA ALA A 56 3.33 -5.26 -6.23
C ALA A 56 4.62 -6.08 -6.45
N ARG A 57 5.41 -6.34 -5.39
CA ARG A 57 6.64 -7.16 -5.44
C ARG A 57 6.38 -8.58 -5.94
N PHE A 58 5.17 -9.11 -5.75
CA PHE A 58 4.82 -10.49 -6.07
C PHE A 58 4.09 -10.64 -7.42
N GLN A 59 4.03 -9.59 -8.24
CA GLN A 59 3.29 -9.59 -9.51
C GLN A 59 3.80 -10.58 -10.58
N SER A 60 5.03 -11.07 -10.43
CA SER A 60 5.64 -12.08 -11.32
C SER A 60 5.19 -13.50 -10.98
N ASN A 61 4.90 -13.77 -9.70
CA ASN A 61 4.49 -15.08 -9.21
C ASN A 61 3.55 -14.93 -7.99
N PRO A 62 2.31 -14.45 -8.19
CA PRO A 62 1.38 -14.20 -7.09
C PRO A 62 0.80 -15.51 -6.54
N LYS A 63 0.49 -15.50 -5.24
CA LYS A 63 -0.02 -16.61 -4.45
C LYS A 63 -1.32 -16.21 -3.78
N GLU A 64 -2.06 -17.18 -3.26
CA GLU A 64 -3.31 -16.90 -2.54
C GLU A 64 -3.17 -15.92 -1.36
N SER A 65 -2.04 -15.97 -0.64
CA SER A 65 -1.71 -15.02 0.43
C SER A 65 -1.59 -13.59 -0.10
N HIS A 66 -0.93 -13.40 -1.25
CA HIS A 66 -0.82 -12.11 -1.93
C HIS A 66 -2.20 -11.59 -2.36
N LEU A 67 -3.06 -12.47 -2.89
CA LEU A 67 -4.43 -12.10 -3.27
C LEU A 67 -5.29 -11.78 -2.04
N LYS A 68 -5.05 -12.44 -0.90
CA LYS A 68 -5.72 -12.11 0.37
C LYS A 68 -5.33 -10.72 0.86
N ALA A 69 -4.07 -10.34 0.69
CA ALA A 69 -3.59 -8.99 1.02
C ALA A 69 -4.26 -7.92 0.14
N THR A 70 -4.36 -8.14 -1.18
CA THR A 70 -5.05 -7.18 -2.06
C THR A 70 -6.55 -7.08 -1.75
N LYS A 71 -7.20 -8.18 -1.39
CA LYS A 71 -8.60 -8.16 -0.90
C LYS A 71 -8.76 -7.35 0.38
N ARG A 72 -7.79 -7.39 1.30
CA ARG A 72 -7.80 -6.56 2.51
C ARG A 72 -7.75 -5.07 2.17
N ILE A 73 -6.88 -4.66 1.24
CA ILE A 73 -6.80 -3.27 0.76
C ILE A 73 -8.15 -2.82 0.18
N LEU A 74 -8.81 -3.67 -0.61
CA LEU A 74 -10.16 -3.36 -1.13
C LEU A 74 -11.19 -3.17 -0.03
N THR A 75 -11.17 -4.02 1.01
CA THR A 75 -12.08 -3.88 2.16
C THR A 75 -11.83 -2.58 2.93
N TYR A 76 -10.57 -2.19 3.10
CA TYR A 76 -10.20 -0.90 3.70
C TYR A 76 -10.71 0.28 2.86
N LEU A 77 -10.48 0.26 1.55
CA LEU A 77 -10.95 1.31 0.62
C LEU A 77 -12.47 1.44 0.63
N LYS A 78 -13.21 0.32 0.70
CA LYS A 78 -14.67 0.33 0.84
C LYS A 78 -15.12 1.08 2.11
N GLY A 79 -14.41 0.87 3.22
CA GLY A 79 -14.70 1.51 4.50
C GLY A 79 -14.32 2.98 4.59
N THR A 80 -13.44 3.44 3.70
CA THR A 80 -12.83 4.79 3.73
C THR A 80 -13.08 5.54 2.43
N HIS A 81 -14.18 5.26 1.74
CA HIS A 81 -14.52 5.89 0.46
C HIS A 81 -14.72 7.41 0.58
N ASP A 82 -15.12 7.90 1.75
CA ASP A 82 -15.31 9.33 2.03
C ASP A 82 -14.02 10.07 2.43
N MET A 83 -12.87 9.38 2.53
CA MET A 83 -11.59 10.03 2.83
C MET A 83 -11.06 10.75 1.59
N VAL A 84 -10.73 12.03 1.75
CA VAL A 84 -10.22 12.91 0.69
C VAL A 84 -9.01 13.69 1.19
N LEU A 85 -8.04 13.96 0.32
CA LEU A 85 -6.96 14.91 0.58
C LEU A 85 -7.54 16.33 0.63
N TYR A 86 -7.35 17.01 1.76
CA TYR A 86 -7.79 18.38 1.97
C TYR A 86 -6.59 19.30 2.18
N TYR A 87 -6.50 20.33 1.36
CA TYR A 87 -5.49 21.38 1.44
C TYR A 87 -6.17 22.72 1.73
N PRO A 88 -6.11 23.25 2.96
CA PRO A 88 -6.78 24.50 3.31
C PRO A 88 -6.17 25.68 2.56
N SER A 89 -7.02 26.58 2.05
CA SER A 89 -6.57 27.82 1.43
C SER A 89 -5.96 28.74 2.49
N GLY A 90 -4.69 29.08 2.35
CA GLY A 90 -3.97 29.95 3.27
C GLY A 90 -2.90 29.27 4.13
N ASP A 91 -2.69 27.96 3.98
CA ASP A 91 -1.49 27.31 4.52
C ASP A 91 -0.24 27.68 3.71
N ASN A 92 0.93 27.61 4.32
CA ASN A 92 2.20 27.81 3.62
C ASN A 92 2.50 26.58 2.77
N PHE A 93 2.52 26.72 1.45
CA PHE A 93 2.86 25.66 0.49
C PHE A 93 4.37 25.32 0.45
N ASN A 94 5.05 25.36 1.59
CA ASN A 94 6.43 24.93 1.72
C ASN A 94 6.48 23.40 1.65
N LEU A 95 7.35 22.88 0.77
CA LEU A 95 7.60 21.46 0.65
C LEU A 95 8.70 21.04 1.63
N ILE A 96 8.37 20.19 2.60
CA ILE A 96 9.31 19.65 3.59
C ILE A 96 9.35 18.13 3.44
N GLY A 97 10.54 17.58 3.17
CA GLY A 97 10.76 16.14 3.06
C GLY A 97 11.53 15.61 4.26
N TYR A 98 11.06 14.50 4.83
CA TYR A 98 11.80 13.67 5.78
C TYR A 98 12.23 12.39 5.07
N VAL A 99 13.43 11.92 5.38
CA VAL A 99 13.97 10.68 4.81
C VAL A 99 14.53 9.84 5.94
N ASP A 100 14.24 8.55 5.91
CA ASP A 100 14.77 7.55 6.82
C ASP A 100 15.31 6.37 6.01
N ALA A 101 16.29 5.66 6.57
CA ALA A 101 16.87 4.48 5.96
C ALA A 101 17.11 3.39 7.01
N ASP A 102 16.49 2.24 6.80
CA ASP A 102 16.67 1.05 7.60
C ASP A 102 17.61 0.07 6.89
N TYR A 103 18.73 -0.27 7.54
CA TYR A 103 19.71 -1.20 7.01
C TYR A 103 19.26 -2.65 7.27
N VAL A 104 19.20 -3.46 6.21
CA VAL A 104 18.89 -4.90 6.31
C VAL A 104 17.47 -5.19 6.89
N GLY A 105 16.61 -4.18 6.95
CA GLY A 105 15.24 -4.29 7.47
C GLY A 105 14.34 -5.24 6.70
N TYR A 106 14.58 -5.45 5.40
CA TYR A 106 13.75 -6.35 4.60
C TYR A 106 14.16 -7.81 4.76
N LEU A 107 13.29 -8.61 5.37
CA LEU A 107 13.61 -9.98 5.78
C LEU A 107 13.90 -10.95 4.62
N MET A 108 13.35 -10.71 3.43
CA MET A 108 13.46 -11.65 2.31
C MET A 108 14.84 -11.64 1.66
N ASP A 109 15.36 -10.46 1.32
CA ASP A 109 16.63 -10.32 0.58
C ASP A 109 17.67 -9.45 1.30
N ARG A 110 17.37 -9.05 2.55
CA ARG A 110 18.25 -8.26 3.42
C ARG A 110 18.66 -6.91 2.80
N LYS A 111 17.89 -6.41 1.84
CA LYS A 111 18.11 -5.07 1.29
C LYS A 111 17.71 -4.00 2.30
N SER A 112 18.46 -2.91 2.26
CA SER A 112 18.09 -1.68 2.96
C SER A 112 16.77 -1.15 2.41
N THR A 113 15.95 -0.58 3.29
CA THR A 113 14.69 0.07 2.95
C THR A 113 14.82 1.56 3.23
N SER A 114 14.60 2.40 2.23
CA SER A 114 14.49 3.84 2.42
C SER A 114 13.02 4.25 2.49
N GLY A 115 12.65 5.05 3.47
CA GLY A 115 11.36 5.71 3.59
C GLY A 115 11.49 7.20 3.32
N MET A 116 10.46 7.81 2.74
CA MET A 116 10.33 9.26 2.73
C MET A 116 8.93 9.66 3.18
N ALA A 117 8.80 10.84 3.76
CA ALA A 117 7.53 11.48 4.04
C ALA A 117 7.62 12.94 3.57
N ASN A 118 6.83 13.31 2.56
CA ASN A 118 6.82 14.68 2.04
C ASN A 118 5.57 15.41 2.50
N PHE A 119 5.74 16.59 3.06
CA PHE A 119 4.67 17.47 3.51
C PHE A 119 4.62 18.73 2.66
N LEU A 120 3.41 19.11 2.26
CA LEU A 120 3.10 20.40 1.67
C LEU A 120 2.33 21.22 2.71
N GLY A 121 3.00 22.17 3.34
CA GLY A 121 2.48 22.80 4.56
C GLY A 121 2.31 21.76 5.67
N SER A 122 1.09 21.65 6.20
CA SER A 122 0.74 20.64 7.20
C SER A 122 0.26 19.29 6.62
N CYS A 123 0.13 19.17 5.29
CA CYS A 123 -0.47 18.02 4.63
C CYS A 123 0.58 17.01 4.15
N LEU A 124 0.47 15.72 4.55
CA LEU A 124 1.29 14.64 4.01
C LEU A 124 0.86 14.30 2.58
N ILE A 125 1.79 14.34 1.63
CA ILE A 125 1.55 14.12 0.20
C ILE A 125 2.38 12.97 -0.40
N SER A 126 3.20 12.29 0.39
CA SER A 126 4.00 11.12 -0.03
C SER A 126 4.53 10.36 1.15
#